data_AF-A0A845XDT3-F1
#
_entry.id   AF-A0A845XDT3-F1
#
_cell.length_a   1.000
_cell.length_b   1.000
_cell.length_c   1.000
_cell.angle_alpha   90.00
_cell.angle_beta   90.00
_cell.angle_gamma   90.00
#
_symmetry.space_group_name_H-M   'P 1'
#
loop_
_entity.id
_entity.type
_entity.pdbx_description
1 polymer ?
#
loop_
_entity_poly.entity_id
_entity_poly.type
_entity_poly.pdbx_seq_one_letter_code
_entity_poly.pdbx_strand_id
1 'polypeptide(L)'
;MQTQTLRAKVDANGILKLQLPATTANQELDIVIVFQSAPEPTQAQSDPEKLGYSRKFLDEIIGGWQGEPLERPAQLPWEAEEELLFGKVEQ
;
A
#
# COMPACT_ATOMS: atom_id res chain seq x y z
N MET A 1 -23.34 -6.54 13.99
CA MET A 1 -23.05 -6.07 12.62
C MET A 1 -21.64 -6.51 12.29
N GLN A 2 -21.47 -7.45 11.35
CA GLN A 2 -20.15 -7.90 10.91
C GLN A 2 -19.95 -7.46 9.47
N THR A 3 -18.93 -6.65 9.22
CA THR A 3 -18.61 -6.12 7.88
C THR A 3 -17.52 -6.97 7.26
N GLN A 4 -17.77 -7.51 6.06
CA GLN A 4 -16.76 -8.20 5.26
C GLN A 4 -16.48 -7.38 4.00
N THR A 5 -15.21 -7.04 3.77
CA THR A 5 -14.79 -6.26 2.60
C THR A 5 -14.36 -7.20 1.48
N LEU A 6 -15.12 -7.22 0.38
CA LEU A 6 -14.77 -7.95 -0.83
C LEU A 6 -14.22 -7.00 -1.89
N ARG A 7 -13.06 -7.34 -2.46
CA ARG A 7 -12.50 -6.63 -3.61
C ARG A 7 -12.93 -7.34 -4.88
N ALA A 8 -13.75 -6.68 -5.69
CA ALA A 8 -14.23 -7.20 -6.96
C ALA A 8 -14.00 -6.18 -8.09
N LYS A 9 -13.66 -6.68 -9.28
CA LYS A 9 -13.43 -5.88 -10.47
C LYS A 9 -14.64 -5.99 -11.40
N VAL A 10 -15.10 -4.86 -11.92
CA VAL A 10 -16.13 -4.79 -12.95
C VAL A 10 -15.53 -5.30 -14.27
N ASP A 11 -16.25 -6.18 -14.96
CA ASP A 11 -15.80 -6.71 -16.24
C ASP A 11 -15.96 -5.69 -17.39
N ALA A 12 -15.48 -6.05 -18.59
CA ALA A 12 -15.53 -5.17 -19.76
C ALA A 12 -16.96 -4.82 -20.21
N ASN A 13 -17.97 -5.55 -19.73
CA ASN A 13 -19.38 -5.31 -20.03
C ASN A 13 -20.07 -4.47 -18.95
N GLY A 14 -19.34 -4.02 -17.93
CA GLY A 14 -19.90 -3.26 -16.81
C GLY A 14 -20.56 -4.12 -15.74
N ILE A 15 -20.35 -5.44 -15.73
CA ILE A 15 -21.01 -6.35 -14.80
C ILE A 15 -20.09 -6.66 -13.62
N LEU A 16 -20.62 -6.48 -12.39
CA LEU A 16 -19.97 -6.90 -11.16
C LEU A 16 -20.52 -8.27 -10.72
N LYS A 17 -19.64 -9.28 -10.61
CA LYS A 17 -20.00 -10.62 -10.12
C LYS A 17 -19.49 -10.82 -8.70
N LEU A 18 -20.39 -10.95 -7.73
CA LEU A 18 -20.06 -11.27 -6.35
C LEU A 18 -20.26 -12.77 -6.12
N GLN A 19 -19.22 -13.49 -5.71
CA GLN A 19 -19.32 -14.89 -5.31
C GLN A 19 -19.20 -14.97 -3.80
N LEU A 20 -20.26 -15.44 -3.14
CA LEU A 20 -20.28 -15.63 -1.71
C LEU A 20 -19.70 -17.01 -1.34
N PRO A 21 -19.02 -17.14 -0.20
CA PRO A 21 -18.53 -18.44 0.26
C PRO A 21 -19.69 -19.41 0.53
N ALA A 22 -19.43 -20.71 0.37
CA ALA A 22 -20.44 -21.76 0.62
C ALA A 22 -20.98 -21.74 2.07
N THR A 23 -20.23 -21.18 3.02
CA THR A 23 -20.65 -21.00 4.42
C THR A 23 -21.86 -20.09 4.59
N THR A 24 -22.19 -19.30 3.57
CA THR A 24 -23.31 -18.35 3.57
C THR A 24 -24.47 -18.84 2.68
N ALA A 25 -24.41 -20.08 2.20
CA ALA A 25 -25.50 -20.65 1.42
C ALA A 25 -26.80 -20.74 2.22
N ASN A 26 -27.93 -20.47 1.55
CA ASN A 26 -29.29 -20.50 2.12
C ASN A 26 -29.54 -19.54 3.30
N GLN A 27 -28.74 -18.47 3.42
CA GLN A 27 -28.94 -17.42 4.42
C GLN A 27 -29.47 -16.16 3.73
N GLU A 28 -30.38 -15.45 4.39
CA GLU A 28 -30.78 -14.11 3.97
C GLU A 28 -29.68 -13.10 4.33
N LEU A 29 -29.36 -12.21 3.39
CA LEU A 29 -28.25 -11.27 3.51
C LEU A 29 -28.71 -9.87 3.10
N ASP A 30 -28.55 -8.91 4.01
CA ASP A 30 -28.66 -7.50 3.69
C ASP A 30 -27.34 -6.99 3.11
N ILE A 31 -27.36 -6.62 1.82
CA ILE A 31 -26.18 -6.13 1.11
C ILE A 31 -26.27 -4.61 0.96
N VAL A 32 -25.28 -3.89 1.48
CA VAL A 32 -25.12 -2.44 1.29
C VAL A 32 -23.98 -2.21 0.30
N ILE A 33 -24.28 -1.61 -0.85
CA ILE A 33 -23.30 -1.27 -1.88
C ILE A 33 -22.97 0.22 -1.77
N VAL A 34 -21.69 0.54 -1.56
CA VAL A 34 -21.20 1.92 -1.51
C VAL A 34 -20.30 2.17 -2.71
N PHE A 35 -20.72 3.08 -3.60
CA PHE A 35 -19.89 3.56 -4.69
C PHE A 35 -18.95 4.64 -4.16
N GLN A 36 -17.68 4.29 -3.99
CA GLN A 36 -16.62 5.27 -3.84
C GLN A 36 -16.00 5.42 -5.22
N SER A 37 -16.09 6.61 -5.82
CA SER A 37 -15.25 6.93 -6.98
C SER A 37 -13.81 6.82 -6.51
N ALA A 38 -13.17 5.68 -6.80
CA ALA A 38 -11.72 5.65 -6.83
C ALA A 38 -11.33 6.76 -7.80
N PRO A 39 -10.38 7.66 -7.46
CA PRO A 39 -9.81 8.52 -8.47
C PRO A 39 -9.43 7.61 -9.64
N GLU A 40 -9.83 7.97 -10.86
CA GLU A 40 -9.37 7.26 -12.04
C GLU A 40 -7.88 7.00 -11.84
N PRO A 41 -7.37 5.78 -12.08
CA PRO A 41 -5.93 5.58 -12.15
C PRO A 41 -5.51 6.54 -13.25
N THR A 42 -5.02 7.70 -12.83
CA THR A 42 -4.80 8.80 -13.75
C THR A 42 -3.81 8.18 -14.70
N GLN A 43 -4.21 8.03 -15.97
CA GLN A 43 -3.29 7.76 -17.05
C GLN A 43 -2.46 9.03 -17.26
N ALA A 44 -1.82 9.47 -16.18
CA ALA A 44 -0.79 10.46 -16.11
C ALA A 44 0.45 9.71 -15.65
N GLN A 45 0.82 8.67 -16.40
CA GLN A 45 2.19 8.65 -16.91
C GLN A 45 2.29 9.82 -17.91
N SER A 46 2.11 11.03 -17.41
CA SER A 46 2.37 12.24 -18.16
C SER A 46 3.85 12.19 -18.45
N ASP A 47 4.17 12.12 -19.73
CA ASP A 47 5.52 12.29 -20.25
C ASP A 47 6.20 13.42 -19.45
N PRO A 48 7.34 13.17 -18.78
CA PRO A 48 8.00 14.16 -17.92
C PRO A 48 8.15 15.53 -18.60
N GLU A 49 8.34 15.54 -19.92
CA GLU A 49 8.44 16.77 -20.72
C GLU A 49 7.14 17.59 -20.72
N LYS A 50 5.97 16.94 -20.71
CA LYS A 50 4.67 17.62 -20.64
C LYS A 50 4.41 18.23 -19.26
N LEU A 51 5.08 17.71 -18.23
CA LEU A 51 5.09 18.28 -16.88
C LEU A 51 6.19 19.34 -16.69
N GLY A 52 6.97 19.65 -17.73
CA GLY A 52 8.05 20.64 -17.68
C GLY A 52 9.38 20.09 -17.14
N TYR A 53 9.49 18.79 -16.88
CA TYR A 53 10.77 18.17 -16.54
C TYR A 53 11.61 17.97 -17.79
N SER A 54 12.86 18.42 -17.76
CA SER A 54 13.84 18.10 -18.79
C SER A 54 14.11 16.59 -18.80
N ARG A 55 14.20 15.96 -19.98
CA ARG A 55 14.68 14.56 -20.10
C ARG A 55 16.01 14.32 -19.39
N LYS A 56 16.85 15.35 -19.36
CA LYS A 56 18.16 15.34 -18.71
C LYS A 56 18.09 15.33 -17.18
N PHE A 57 16.91 15.48 -16.58
CA PHE A 57 16.75 15.45 -15.12
C PHE A 57 17.19 14.11 -14.51
N LEU A 58 16.96 13.00 -15.21
CA LEU A 58 17.40 11.68 -14.76
C LEU A 58 18.80 11.31 -15.27
N ASP A 59 19.21 11.89 -16.41
CA ASP A 59 20.48 11.55 -17.08
C ASP A 59 21.67 12.39 -16.60
N GLU A 60 21.43 13.62 -16.11
CA GLU A 60 22.47 14.62 -15.82
C GLU A 60 22.34 15.10 -14.36
N ILE A 61 22.95 14.34 -13.43
CA ILE A 61 23.02 14.73 -12.01
C ILE A 61 24.10 15.81 -11.83
N ILE A 62 23.71 17.08 -11.97
CA ILE A 62 24.59 18.20 -11.63
C ILE A 62 24.76 18.25 -10.11
N GLY A 63 26.00 18.07 -9.64
CA GLY A 63 26.30 17.97 -8.20
C GLY A 63 26.28 16.55 -7.63
N GLY A 64 26.29 15.52 -8.48
CA GLY A 64 26.49 14.14 -8.06
C GLY A 64 27.81 13.98 -7.30
N TRP A 65 27.80 13.16 -6.25
CA TRP A 65 29.00 12.85 -5.48
C TRP A 65 30.04 12.20 -6.38
N GLN A 66 31.17 12.89 -6.59
CA GLN A 66 32.29 12.43 -7.42
C GLN A 66 33.39 11.72 -6.59
N GLY A 67 33.13 11.46 -5.30
CA GLY A 67 34.04 10.74 -4.41
C GLY A 67 33.82 9.23 -4.45
N GLU A 68 34.37 8.54 -3.45
CA GLU A 68 34.19 7.09 -3.31
C GLU A 68 32.70 6.70 -3.18
N PRO A 69 32.30 5.51 -3.69
CA PRO A 69 30.95 5.00 -3.52
C PRO A 69 30.52 5.02 -2.05
N LEU A 70 29.27 5.43 -1.80
CA LEU A 70 28.71 5.37 -0.45
C LEU A 70 28.51 3.91 -0.04
N GLU A 71 29.37 3.42 0.84
CA GLU A 71 29.22 2.10 1.45
C GLU A 71 28.32 2.19 2.69
N ARG A 72 27.30 1.33 2.76
CA ARG A 72 26.52 1.18 3.99
C ARG A 72 27.35 0.39 5.00
N PRO A 73 27.64 0.93 6.20
CA PRO A 73 28.30 0.16 7.24
C PRO A 73 27.42 -1.01 7.69
N ALA A 74 28.02 -2.01 8.33
CA ALA A 74 27.25 -3.11 8.92
C ALA A 74 26.18 -2.56 9.88
N GLN A 75 24.97 -3.09 9.75
CA GLN A 75 23.87 -2.76 10.66
C GLN A 75 24.29 -3.11 12.09
N LEU A 76 24.14 -2.17 13.02
CA LEU A 76 24.37 -2.43 14.43
C LEU A 76 23.37 -3.48 14.94
N PRO A 77 23.74 -4.29 15.94
CA PRO A 77 22.81 -5.18 16.62
C PRO A 77 21.60 -4.40 17.11
N TRP A 78 20.43 -5.05 17.13
CA TRP A 78 19.26 -4.50 17.80
C TRP A 78 19.58 -4.26 19.28
N GLU A 79 19.08 -3.14 19.81
CA GLU A 79 19.10 -2.92 21.25
C GLU A 79 18.31 -4.05 21.93
N ALA A 80 18.85 -4.59 23.01
CA ALA A 80 18.11 -5.56 23.81
C ALA A 80 16.97 -4.83 24.52
N GLU A 81 15.75 -5.34 24.41
CA GLU A 81 14.64 -4.85 25.23
C GLU A 81 14.98 -5.12 26.71
N GLU A 82 15.03 -4.07 27.54
CA GLU A 82 15.14 -4.25 28.98
C GLU A 82 13.84 -4.87 29.50
N GLU A 83 13.96 -5.98 30.24
CA GLU A 83 12.82 -6.60 30.89
C GLU A 83 12.26 -5.61 31.92
N LEU A 84 11.01 -5.16 31.71
CA LEU A 84 10.29 -4.32 32.65
C LEU A 84 10.06 -5.13 33.95
N LEU A 85 10.93 -4.93 34.94
CA LEU A 85 10.77 -5.45 36.29
C LEU A 85 9.60 -4.73 36.97
N PHE A 86 8.38 -5.15 36.66
CA PHE A 86 7.22 -4.79 37.47
C PHE A 86 7.42 -5.45 38.84
N GLY A 87 7.56 -4.61 39.88
CA GLY A 87 7.89 -5.03 41.23
C GLY A 87 7.05 -6.22 41.68
N LYS A 88 7.74 -7.23 42.26
CA LYS A 88 7.10 -8.38 42.92
C LYS A 88 5.97 -7.87 43.81
N VAL A 89 4.74 -8.27 43.49
CA VAL A 89 3.62 -8.17 44.43
C VAL A 89 3.93 -9.18 45.53
N GLU A 90 4.42 -8.70 46.67
CA GLU A 90 4.55 -9.50 47.88
C GLU A 90 3.17 -10.00 48.32
N GLN A 91 3.17 -11.26 48.79
CA GLN A 91 1.99 -12.06 49.17
C GLN A 91 1.31 -11.56 50.44
#